data_AF-A0A5J4QD31-F1
#
_entry.id   AF-A0A5J4QD31-F1
#
_cell.length_a   1.000
_cell.length_b   1.000
_cell.length_c   1.000
_cell.angle_alpha   90.00
_cell.angle_beta   90.00
_cell.angle_gamma   90.00
#
_symmetry.space_group_name_H-M   'P 1'
#
loop_
_entity.id
_entity.type
_entity.pdbx_description
1 polymer ?
#
loop_
_entity_poly.entity_id
_entity_poly.type
_entity_poly.pdbx_seq_one_letter_code
_entity_poly.pdbx_strand_id
1 'polypeptide(L)' 'MPKITYKVTLSRKERTLLLSLTKNGKRSSRKVIHALILLNADTGELSEQKKRTC' A
#
# COMPACT_ATOMS: atom_id res chain seq x y z
N MET A 1 22.79 6.47 -8.48
CA MET A 1 22.32 5.18 -7.94
C MET A 1 20.89 4.96 -8.43
N PRO A 2 20.60 3.92 -9.23
CA PRO A 2 19.22 3.64 -9.65
C PRO A 2 18.34 3.28 -8.45
N LYS A 3 17.16 3.89 -8.36
CA LYS A 3 16.22 3.67 -7.26
C LYS A 3 15.43 2.37 -7.50
N ILE A 4 15.79 1.30 -6.78
CA ILE A 4 15.05 0.03 -6.83
C ILE A 4 13.66 0.27 -6.23
N THR A 5 12.63 0.10 -7.04
CA THR A 5 11.23 0.29 -6.63
C THR A 5 10.49 -1.02 -6.83
N TYR A 6 9.96 -1.59 -5.74
CA TYR A 6 9.13 -2.78 -5.82
C TYR A 6 7.75 -2.39 -6.34
N LYS A 7 7.26 -3.12 -7.35
CA LYS A 7 5.91 -2.97 -7.89
C LYS A 7 5.09 -4.17 -7.44
N VAL A 8 3.90 -3.90 -6.90
CA VAL A 8 2.92 -4.94 -6.57
C VAL A 8 1.58 -4.60 -7.20
N THR A 9 0.76 -5.61 -7.43
CA THR A 9 -0.62 -5.45 -7.92
C THR A 9 -1.52 -6.13 -6.92
N LEU A 10 -2.23 -5.36 -6.12
CA LEU A 10 -3.10 -5.92 -5.08
C LEU A 10 -4.49 -6.22 -5.66
N SER A 11 -5.04 -7.38 -5.31
CA SER A 11 -6.46 -7.66 -5.49
C SER A 11 -7.31 -6.82 -4.53
N ARG A 12 -8.62 -6.71 -4.83
CA ARG A 12 -9.58 -5.98 -3.97
C ARG A 12 -9.63 -6.52 -2.54
N LYS A 13 -9.52 -7.85 -2.37
CA LYS A 13 -9.54 -8.49 -1.05
C LYS A 13 -8.30 -8.13 -0.25
N GLU A 14 -7.12 -8.25 -0.86
CA GLU A 14 -5.84 -7.91 -0.21
C GLU A 14 -5.77 -6.42 0.16
N ARG A 15 -6.18 -5.54 -0.75
CA ARG A 15 -6.22 -4.10 -0.49
C ARG A 15 -7.14 -3.76 0.69
N THR A 16 -8.32 -4.38 0.76
CA THR A 16 -9.27 -4.17 1.87
C THR A 16 -8.69 -4.65 3.20
N LEU A 17 -7.99 -5.78 3.20
CA LEU A 17 -7.28 -6.30 4.37
C LEU A 17 -6.17 -5.36 4.83
N LEU A 18 -5.32 -4.89 3.91
CA LEU A 18 -4.23 -3.97 4.25
C LEU A 18 -4.78 -2.64 4.78
N LEU A 19 -5.85 -2.11 4.17
CA LEU A 19 -6.52 -0.89 4.66
C LEU A 19 -7.09 -1.09 6.07
N SER A 20 -7.71 -2.23 6.38
CA SER A 20 -8.24 -2.49 7.72
C SER A 20 -7.13 -2.57 8.78
N LEU A 21 -5.97 -3.15 8.43
CA LEU A 21 -4.79 -3.18 9.30
C LEU A 21 -4.27 -1.77 9.58
N THR A 22 -4.30 -0.86 8.61
CA THR A 22 -3.83 0.52 8.80
C THR A 22 -4.80 1.41 9.58
N LYS A 23 -6.10 1.12 9.58
CA LYS A 23 -7.13 1.90 10.29
C LYS A 23 -7.12 1.64 11.81
N ASN A 24 -6.93 0.40 12.23
CA ASN A 24 -7.12 -0.02 13.63
C ASN A 24 -5.80 -0.34 14.36
N GLY A 25 -4.65 -0.26 13.68
CA GLY A 25 -3.36 -0.64 14.25
C GLY A 25 -2.59 0.52 14.88
N LYS A 26 -1.84 0.25 15.97
CA LYS A 26 -0.82 1.18 16.48
C LYS A 26 0.24 1.38 15.40
N ARG A 27 0.46 2.64 14.97
CA ARG A 27 1.37 3.00 13.86
C ARG A 27 2.80 2.46 14.02
N SER A 28 3.23 2.16 15.24
CA SER A 28 4.55 1.60 15.54
C SER A 28 4.69 0.09 15.30
N SER A 29 3.60 -0.62 14.96
CA SER A 29 3.65 -2.06 14.72
C SER A 29 4.21 -2.38 13.32
N ARG A 30 5.12 -3.36 13.24
CA ARG A 30 5.73 -3.80 11.97
C ARG A 30 4.68 -4.16 10.91
N LYS A 31 3.55 -4.76 11.33
CA LYS A 31 2.42 -5.11 10.47
C LYS A 31 1.80 -3.88 9.78
N VAL A 32 1.61 -2.79 10.50
CA VAL A 32 1.05 -1.54 9.92
C VAL A 32 2.03 -0.91 8.94
N ILE A 33 3.33 -0.89 9.27
CA ILE A 33 4.38 -0.35 8.39
C ILE A 33 4.44 -1.16 7.09
N HIS A 34 4.47 -2.50 7.17
CA HIS A 34 4.49 -3.37 6.00
C HIS A 34 3.23 -3.18 5.14
N ALA A 35 2.06 -3.05 5.77
CA ALA A 35 0.82 -2.78 5.05
C ALA A 35 0.86 -1.44 4.30
N LEU A 36 1.39 -0.38 4.92
CA LEU A 36 1.56 0.92 4.27
C LEU A 36 2.56 0.86 3.11
N ILE A 37 3.66 0.12 3.24
CA ILE A 37 4.64 -0.05 2.15
C ILE A 37 3.96 -0.71 0.95
N LEU A 38 3.24 -1.82 1.18
CA LEU A 38 2.54 -2.55 0.11
C LEU A 38 1.43 -1.72 -0.54
N LEU A 39 0.65 -0.97 0.25
CA LEU A 39 -0.40 -0.08 -0.27
C LEU A 39 0.17 1.05 -1.15
N ASN A 40 1.35 1.58 -0.82
CA ASN A 40 2.00 2.64 -1.59
C ASN A 40 2.76 2.12 -2.81
N ALA A 41 3.21 0.87 -2.78
CA ALA A 41 3.88 0.19 -3.88
C ALA A 41 2.89 -0.41 -4.90
N ASP A 42 1.59 -0.39 -4.58
CA ASP A 42 0.53 -0.90 -5.44
C ASP A 42 0.40 -0.05 -6.71
N THR A 43 0.62 -0.69 -7.86
CA THR A 43 0.48 -0.10 -9.19
C THR A 43 -0.74 -0.63 -9.94
N GLY A 44 -1.58 -1.43 -9.28
CA GLY A 44 -2.82 -1.97 -9.84
C GLY A 44 -3.87 -0.90 -10.13
N GLU A 45 -4.92 -1.29 -10.87
CA GLU A 45 -6.02 -0.39 -11.25
C GLU A 45 -6.78 0.19 -10.06
N LEU A 46 -6.77 -0.53 -8.94
CA LEU A 46 -7.40 -0.13 -7.68
C LEU A 46 -6.53 0.83 -6.86
N SER A 47 -5.30 1.11 -7.32
CA SER A 47 -4.38 1.99 -6.62
C SER A 47 -4.78 3.45 -6.77
N GLU A 48 -5.05 4.09 -5.63
CA GLU A 48 -5.35 5.53 -5.59
C GLU A 48 -4.12 6.42 -5.85
N GLN A 49 -2.91 5.84 -5.94
CA GLN A 49 -1.69 6.59 -6.28
C GLN A 49 -1.79 7.31 -7.64
N LYS A 50 -2.66 6.84 -8.55
CA LYS A 50 -2.90 7.48 -9.86
C LYS A 50 -3.64 8.83 -9.80
N LYS A 51 -4.10 9.31 -8.65
CA LYS A 51 -4.84 10.58 -8.52
C LYS A 51 -4.03 11.74 -7.92
N ARG A 52 -2.70 11.73 -8.05
CA ARG A 52 -1.88 12.94 -7.83
C ARG A 52 -1.43 13.52 -9.17
N THR A 53 -2.42 13.91 -9.96
CA THR A 53 -2.32 14.94 -11.00
C THR A 53 -3.31 15.97 -10.47
N CYS A 54 -2.92 17.10 -9.90
CA CYS A 54 -2.14 18.22 -10.43
C CYS A 54 -1.57 19.01 -9.24
#